data_AF-A0A5E4R8H7-F1
#
_entry.id   AF-A0A5E4R8H7-F1
#
_cell.length_a   1.000
_cell.length_b   1.000
_cell.length_c   1.000
_cell.angle_alpha   90.00
_cell.angle_beta   90.00
_cell.angle_gamma   90.00
#
_symmetry.space_group_name_H-M   'P 1'
#
loop_
_entity.id
_entity.type
_entity.pdbx_description
1 polymer ?
#
loop_
_entity_poly.entity_id
_entity_poly.type
_entity_poly.pdbx_seq_one_letter_code
_entity_poly.pdbx_strand_id
1 'polypeptide(L)'
;MRFGNYAMLRNMTRAPLAATAASSDVFSAAGARQAEEVSLPSSAQMRRMSASRLLVMHVASALTQWPALPDAAEDTANIDTIPPEAVHQLRIATRRLRALIDIYSPWLKPRWHRRLVTELRWLGHSMGPVRDADVLTTETLPTLRLEYPHVDWIAVDAHLSKVRTDARAQAAAALTSDRQRALHALLRDAFGVRDNGTADARAAKALRRPSRTPGKRPRALAKHAHNILRERYIGLFPDCRQLAMLDTEQLHALRVKIKKARYSAEALTPWLRKAVRLPYHETLRTAQTLLGHLNDAVVAQRALEDMPISTEHRETLTGRLDAIIVNATSRAAHALCQLPDAHRLERGMRKA
;
A
#
# COMPACT_ATOMS: atom_id res chain seq x y z
N MET A 1 26.02 -61.25 13.63
CA MET A 1 24.83 -61.85 14.28
C MET A 1 23.90 -60.72 14.74
N ARG A 2 22.59 -60.92 14.55
CA ARG A 2 21.50 -59.94 14.59
C ARG A 2 21.35 -59.20 15.93
N PHE A 3 21.05 -57.90 15.87
CA PHE A 3 20.04 -57.11 16.60
C PHE A 3 19.99 -55.74 15.87
N GLY A 4 18.91 -55.05 15.52
CA GLY A 4 17.49 -55.15 15.83
C GLY A 4 16.94 -53.70 15.90
N ASN A 5 15.99 -53.35 15.01
CA ASN A 5 15.04 -52.24 15.09
C ASN A 5 15.52 -50.76 15.20
N TYR A 6 15.47 -50.03 14.07
CA TYR A 6 15.00 -48.64 14.03
C TYR A 6 14.25 -48.39 12.70
N ALA A 7 12.96 -48.68 12.71
CA ALA A 7 12.00 -48.26 11.69
C ALA A 7 10.74 -47.78 12.40
N MET A 8 10.69 -46.49 12.75
CA MET A 8 9.47 -45.70 12.92
C MET A 8 9.88 -44.30 13.38
N LEU A 9 9.81 -43.33 12.46
CA LEU A 9 9.51 -41.89 12.66
C LEU A 9 9.80 -41.09 11.37
N ARG A 10 9.40 -41.65 10.22
CA ARG A 10 9.12 -40.89 9.00
C ARG A 10 7.61 -40.74 8.95
N ASN A 11 7.08 -39.58 9.35
CA ASN A 11 5.78 -39.01 8.95
C ASN A 11 5.28 -37.96 9.97
N MET A 12 5.81 -36.72 9.93
CA MET A 12 5.10 -35.54 10.45
C MET A 12 5.61 -34.26 9.73
N THR A 13 5.34 -34.12 8.43
CA THR A 13 5.45 -32.81 7.71
C THR A 13 4.71 -32.82 6.37
N ARG A 14 3.53 -33.44 6.32
CA ARG A 14 2.58 -33.27 5.21
C ARG A 14 1.21 -32.88 5.78
N ALA A 15 1.02 -31.57 5.92
CA ALA A 15 -0.30 -30.95 5.88
C ALA A 15 -0.38 -30.09 4.61
N PRO A 16 -1.54 -30.03 3.94
CA PRO A 16 -1.61 -30.00 2.48
C PRO A 16 -1.58 -28.58 1.91
N LEU A 17 -0.73 -28.39 0.90
CA LEU A 17 -0.87 -27.38 -0.15
C LEU A 17 -2.14 -27.68 -0.97
N ALA A 18 -3.29 -27.28 -0.47
CA ALA A 18 -4.56 -27.39 -1.20
C ALA A 18 -5.53 -26.28 -0.80
N ALA A 19 -5.22 -25.04 -1.19
CA ALA A 19 -6.18 -23.93 -1.35
C ALA A 19 -5.52 -22.72 -2.04
N THR A 20 -4.93 -22.91 -3.21
CA THR A 20 -4.40 -21.78 -4.02
C THR A 20 -4.85 -21.93 -5.47
N ALA A 21 -6.16 -21.96 -5.65
CA ALA A 21 -6.83 -21.92 -6.95
C ALA A 21 -7.97 -20.89 -6.92
N ALA A 22 -7.62 -19.62 -6.71
CA ALA A 22 -8.46 -18.46 -7.05
C ALA A 22 -7.57 -17.21 -6.99
N SER A 23 -6.96 -16.83 -8.11
CA SER A 23 -6.16 -15.61 -8.21
C SER A 23 -6.47 -14.91 -9.53
N SER A 24 -7.74 -14.52 -9.65
CA SER A 24 -8.24 -13.50 -10.57
C SER A 24 -8.99 -12.35 -9.86
N ASP A 25 -9.29 -12.46 -8.57
CA ASP A 25 -10.22 -11.53 -7.90
C ASP A 25 -9.56 -10.77 -6.75
N VAL A 26 -8.78 -9.73 -7.09
CA VAL A 26 -8.39 -8.67 -6.13
C VAL A 26 -8.98 -7.32 -6.54
N PHE A 27 -10.00 -7.34 -7.41
CA PHE A 27 -10.83 -6.18 -7.74
C PHE A 27 -12.33 -6.43 -7.48
N SER A 28 -12.70 -7.46 -6.72
CA SER A 28 -14.11 -7.69 -6.37
C SER A 28 -14.30 -8.13 -4.92
N ALA A 29 -15.25 -7.45 -4.27
CA ALA A 29 -15.92 -7.66 -2.98
C ALA A 29 -15.12 -7.39 -1.67
N ALA A 30 -15.65 -6.72 -0.64
CA ALA A 30 -17.05 -6.46 -0.30
C ALA A 30 -17.25 -5.18 0.54
N GLY A 31 -18.45 -4.59 0.39
CA GLY A 31 -19.00 -3.48 1.17
C GLY A 31 -20.15 -2.81 0.41
N ALA A 32 -21.35 -3.39 0.49
CA ALA A 32 -22.49 -3.12 -0.38
C ALA A 32 -23.07 -1.69 -0.26
N ARG A 33 -22.99 -0.93 -1.36
CA ARG A 33 -24.07 -0.08 -1.90
C ARG A 33 -24.06 -0.23 -3.42
N GLN A 34 -25.17 -0.70 -3.99
CA GLN A 34 -25.38 -0.82 -5.44
C GLN A 34 -25.41 0.59 -6.05
N ALA A 35 -24.27 1.03 -6.58
CA ALA A 35 -24.17 2.10 -7.57
C ALA A 35 -23.37 1.52 -8.72
N GLU A 36 -23.89 1.60 -9.95
CA GLU A 36 -23.26 1.06 -11.18
C GLU A 36 -21.74 1.28 -11.16
N GLU A 37 -21.03 0.19 -10.93
CA GLU A 37 -19.59 0.20 -10.72
C GLU A 37 -18.94 0.68 -12.03
N VAL A 38 -18.17 1.78 -11.97
CA VAL A 38 -17.35 2.23 -13.11
C VAL A 38 -16.30 1.16 -13.37
N SER A 39 -16.68 0.14 -14.15
CA SER A 39 -15.84 -1.02 -14.43
C SER A 39 -14.64 -0.58 -15.25
N LEU A 40 -13.44 -0.88 -14.75
CA LEU A 40 -12.22 -0.61 -15.49
C LEU A 40 -12.17 -1.47 -16.76
N PRO A 41 -11.69 -0.92 -17.89
CA PRO A 41 -11.68 -1.62 -19.16
C PRO A 41 -10.81 -2.87 -19.10
N SER A 42 -11.09 -3.87 -19.94
CA SER A 42 -10.25 -5.07 -20.05
C SER A 42 -8.79 -4.70 -20.37
N SER A 43 -7.85 -5.57 -19.99
CA SER A 43 -6.43 -5.36 -20.31
C SER A 43 -6.16 -5.15 -21.81
N ALA A 44 -6.98 -5.76 -22.68
CA ALA A 44 -6.87 -5.57 -24.12
C ALA A 44 -7.30 -4.16 -24.56
N GLN A 45 -8.39 -3.64 -23.99
CA GLN A 45 -8.84 -2.27 -24.22
C GLN A 45 -7.83 -1.26 -23.67
N MET A 46 -7.34 -1.44 -22.43
CA MET A 46 -6.35 -0.55 -21.81
C MET A 46 -5.11 -0.34 -22.69
N ARG A 47 -4.60 -1.40 -23.32
CA ARG A 47 -3.44 -1.32 -24.22
C ARG A 47 -3.69 -0.51 -25.51
N ARG A 48 -4.94 -0.33 -25.92
CA ARG A 48 -5.33 0.46 -27.10
C ARG A 48 -5.64 1.92 -26.76
N MET A 49 -5.75 2.25 -25.48
CA MET A 49 -6.12 3.59 -25.01
C MET A 49 -4.90 4.51 -24.93
N SER A 50 -5.16 5.82 -24.98
CA SER A 50 -4.13 6.81 -24.65
C SER A 50 -3.90 6.84 -23.14
N ALA A 51 -2.66 7.14 -22.74
CA ALA A 51 -2.29 7.26 -21.32
C ALA A 51 -3.14 8.29 -20.57
N SER A 52 -3.43 9.42 -21.22
CA SER A 52 -4.30 10.46 -20.70
C SER A 52 -5.70 9.94 -20.35
N ARG A 53 -6.32 9.17 -21.26
CA ARG A 53 -7.65 8.61 -21.03
C ARG A 53 -7.62 7.54 -19.94
N LEU A 54 -6.61 6.67 -19.95
CA LEU A 54 -6.47 5.62 -18.95
C LEU A 54 -6.23 6.17 -17.55
N LEU A 55 -5.39 7.20 -17.41
CA LEU A 55 -5.17 7.90 -16.15
C LEU A 55 -6.47 8.50 -15.61
N VAL A 56 -7.20 9.24 -16.45
CA VAL A 56 -8.46 9.89 -16.05
C VAL A 56 -9.48 8.85 -15.59
N MET A 57 -9.59 7.71 -16.29
CA MET A 57 -10.48 6.62 -15.86
C MET A 57 -10.06 6.01 -14.52
N HIS A 58 -8.77 5.76 -14.30
CA HIS A 58 -8.30 5.24 -13.02
C HIS A 58 -8.51 6.22 -11.86
N VAL A 59 -8.32 7.52 -12.10
CA VAL A 59 -8.60 8.56 -11.10
C VAL A 59 -10.08 8.65 -10.83
N ALA A 60 -10.94 8.64 -11.86
CA ALA A 60 -12.39 8.66 -11.70
C ALA A 60 -12.86 7.47 -10.84
N SER A 61 -12.39 6.26 -11.14
CA SER A 61 -12.67 5.06 -10.33
C SER A 61 -12.18 5.18 -8.88
N ALA A 62 -11.06 5.85 -8.63
CA ALA A 62 -10.58 6.10 -7.26
C ALA A 62 -11.40 7.18 -6.54
N LEU A 63 -11.95 8.16 -7.27
CA LEU A 63 -12.80 9.22 -6.71
C LEU A 63 -14.24 8.74 -6.47
N THR A 64 -14.77 7.79 -7.24
CA THR A 64 -16.06 7.17 -6.95
C THR A 64 -16.03 6.33 -5.66
N GLN A 65 -14.85 5.80 -5.32
CA GLN A 65 -14.60 5.09 -4.05
C GLN A 65 -14.21 6.05 -2.92
N TRP A 66 -14.13 7.36 -3.18
CA TRP A 66 -13.86 8.36 -2.16
C TRP A 66 -15.11 8.52 -1.30
N PRO A 67 -15.07 8.18 0.00
CA PRO A 67 -16.25 8.25 0.84
C PRO A 67 -16.73 9.70 0.96
N ALA A 68 -18.05 9.87 1.03
CA ALA A 68 -18.64 11.13 1.45
C ALA A 68 -18.20 11.41 2.88
N LEU A 69 -17.68 12.61 3.11
CA LEU A 69 -17.25 13.07 4.43
C LEU A 69 -18.22 14.15 4.91
N PRO A 70 -18.58 14.15 6.21
CA PRO A 70 -19.47 15.16 6.77
C PRO A 70 -18.85 16.56 6.66
N ASP A 71 -19.70 17.56 6.42
CA ASP A 71 -19.28 18.94 6.41
C ASP A 71 -19.06 19.45 7.83
N ALA A 72 -17.93 20.12 8.05
CA ALA A 72 -17.58 20.71 9.35
C ALA A 72 -18.59 21.76 9.86
N ALA A 73 -19.48 22.24 8.98
CA ALA A 73 -20.49 23.25 9.27
C ALA A 73 -21.82 22.66 9.78
N GLU A 74 -22.11 21.37 9.53
CA GLU A 74 -23.39 20.76 9.88
C GLU A 74 -23.30 19.84 11.11
N ASP A 75 -22.13 19.28 11.41
CA ASP A 75 -21.93 18.43 12.59
C ASP A 75 -20.92 19.08 13.56
N THR A 76 -21.42 19.46 14.74
CA THR A 76 -20.59 19.76 15.92
C THR A 76 -19.68 18.57 16.21
N ALA A 77 -18.44 18.63 15.72
CA ALA A 77 -17.21 18.01 16.20
C ALA A 77 -17.35 16.74 17.07
N ASN A 78 -18.13 15.76 16.63
CA ASN A 78 -18.13 14.47 17.30
C ASN A 78 -16.98 13.64 16.71
N ILE A 79 -16.08 13.17 17.55
CA ILE A 79 -14.92 12.38 17.11
C ILE A 79 -15.39 11.02 16.53
N ASP A 80 -16.65 10.65 16.81
CA ASP A 80 -17.34 9.47 16.30
C ASP A 80 -17.99 9.66 14.91
N THR A 81 -17.97 10.86 14.30
CA THR A 81 -18.72 11.10 13.04
C THR A 81 -18.09 10.42 11.81
N ILE A 82 -16.80 10.05 11.85
CA ILE A 82 -16.13 9.39 10.71
C ILE A 82 -15.93 7.90 11.01
N PRO A 83 -16.64 7.00 10.32
CA PRO A 83 -16.50 5.58 10.56
C PRO A 83 -15.07 5.10 10.22
N PRO A 84 -14.50 4.13 10.96
CA PRO A 84 -13.16 3.59 10.70
C PRO A 84 -12.97 3.12 9.24
N GLU A 85 -14.04 2.57 8.66
CA GLU A 85 -14.05 2.13 7.26
C GLU A 85 -13.83 3.30 6.28
N ALA A 86 -14.36 4.50 6.54
CA ALA A 86 -14.11 5.66 5.68
C ALA A 86 -12.64 6.09 5.71
N VAL A 87 -11.99 6.07 6.88
CA VAL A 87 -10.55 6.32 7.01
C VAL A 87 -9.76 5.25 6.24
N HIS A 88 -10.15 3.98 6.35
CA HIS A 88 -9.53 2.88 5.63
C HIS A 88 -9.62 3.07 4.10
N GLN A 89 -10.82 3.33 3.58
CA GLN A 89 -11.04 3.56 2.15
C GLN A 89 -10.28 4.79 1.63
N LEU A 90 -10.25 5.90 2.38
CA LEU A 90 -9.46 7.08 2.02
C LEU A 90 -7.98 6.79 1.97
N ARG A 91 -7.45 6.00 2.90
CA ARG A 91 -6.04 5.58 2.89
C ARG A 91 -5.72 4.74 1.65
N ILE A 92 -6.63 3.86 1.24
CA ILE A 92 -6.50 3.07 0.01
C ILE A 92 -6.50 3.99 -1.21
N ALA A 93 -7.54 4.83 -1.34
CA ALA A 93 -7.71 5.75 -2.46
C ALA A 93 -6.53 6.72 -2.59
N THR A 94 -6.11 7.35 -1.49
CA THR A 94 -4.96 8.29 -1.45
C THR A 94 -3.68 7.62 -1.93
N ARG A 95 -3.42 6.39 -1.49
CA ARG A 95 -2.22 5.65 -1.89
C ARG A 95 -2.25 5.25 -3.36
N ARG A 96 -3.41 4.81 -3.84
CA ARG A 96 -3.64 4.47 -5.25
C ARG A 96 -3.46 5.70 -6.15
N LEU A 97 -4.03 6.84 -5.78
CA LEU A 97 -3.87 8.10 -6.50
C LEU A 97 -2.41 8.55 -6.55
N ARG A 98 -1.68 8.47 -5.43
CA ARG A 98 -0.24 8.79 -5.39
C ARG A 98 0.56 7.93 -6.35
N ALA A 99 0.30 6.62 -6.38
CA ALA A 99 0.97 5.71 -7.31
C ALA A 99 0.64 6.04 -8.77
N LEU A 100 -0.63 6.28 -9.10
CA LEU A 100 -1.05 6.66 -10.44
C LEU A 100 -0.40 7.99 -10.89
N ILE A 101 -0.39 9.00 -10.03
CA ILE A 101 0.21 10.31 -10.33
C ILE A 101 1.72 10.20 -10.57
N ASP A 102 2.42 9.35 -9.81
CA ASP A 102 3.84 9.07 -10.01
C ASP A 102 4.10 8.38 -11.35
N ILE A 103 3.36 7.30 -11.65
CA ILE A 103 3.49 6.50 -12.87
C ILE A 103 3.21 7.34 -14.12
N TYR A 104 2.17 8.18 -14.07
CA TYR A 104 1.76 9.01 -15.20
C TYR A 104 2.38 10.42 -15.20
N SER A 105 3.39 10.67 -14.36
CA SER A 105 4.06 11.97 -14.25
C SER A 105 4.51 12.58 -15.61
N PRO A 106 4.93 11.82 -16.65
CA PRO A 106 5.28 12.41 -17.94
C PRO A 106 4.09 13.03 -18.69
N TRP A 107 2.86 12.59 -18.42
CA TRP A 107 1.63 13.14 -19.01
C TRP A 107 1.04 14.31 -18.22
N LEU A 108 1.57 14.57 -17.03
CA LEU A 108 1.12 15.64 -16.14
C LEU A 108 1.98 16.90 -16.32
N LYS A 109 1.33 18.06 -16.25
CA LYS A 109 2.04 19.34 -16.14
C LYS A 109 2.85 19.34 -14.82
N PRO A 110 4.15 19.71 -14.81
CA PRO A 110 4.99 19.63 -13.60
C PRO A 110 4.41 20.35 -12.37
N ARG A 111 3.75 21.50 -12.57
CA ARG A 111 3.07 22.24 -11.50
C ARG A 111 1.94 21.44 -10.85
N TRP A 112 1.16 20.73 -11.64
CA TRP A 112 0.03 19.92 -11.17
C TRP A 112 0.53 18.66 -10.47
N HIS A 113 1.53 17.99 -11.04
CA HIS A 113 2.17 16.83 -10.40
C HIS A 113 2.69 17.18 -9.00
N ARG A 114 3.47 18.26 -8.86
CA ARG A 114 4.00 18.70 -7.55
C ARG A 114 2.89 19.04 -6.56
N ARG A 115 1.85 19.79 -6.98
CA ARG A 115 0.73 20.17 -6.12
C ARG A 115 -0.06 18.96 -5.65
N LEU A 116 -0.44 18.06 -6.55
CA LEU A 116 -1.21 16.85 -6.22
C LEU A 116 -0.43 15.91 -5.29
N VAL A 117 0.86 15.69 -5.55
CA VAL A 117 1.72 14.87 -4.68
C VAL A 117 1.82 15.46 -3.28
N THR A 118 1.91 16.78 -3.16
CA THR A 118 2.00 17.48 -1.86
C THR A 118 0.72 17.31 -1.06
N GLU A 119 -0.44 17.57 -1.67
CA GLU A 119 -1.72 17.48 -0.96
C GLU A 119 -2.09 16.03 -0.60
N LEU A 120 -1.88 15.07 -1.51
CA LEU A 120 -2.09 13.65 -1.19
C LEU A 120 -1.09 13.12 -0.16
N ARG A 121 0.11 13.72 -0.09
CA ARG A 121 1.08 13.41 0.97
C ARG A 121 0.55 13.91 2.30
N TRP A 122 0.11 15.17 2.39
CA TRP A 122 -0.49 15.73 3.60
C TRP A 122 -1.64 14.84 4.11
N LEU A 123 -2.64 14.56 3.26
CA LEU A 123 -3.79 13.74 3.63
C LEU A 123 -3.37 12.35 4.13
N GLY A 124 -2.40 11.72 3.46
CA GLY A 124 -1.87 10.42 3.88
C GLY A 124 -1.13 10.44 5.23
N HIS A 125 -0.46 11.55 5.58
CA HIS A 125 0.21 11.71 6.89
C HIS A 125 -0.81 11.94 8.00
N SER A 126 -1.86 12.73 7.75
CA SER A 126 -2.91 13.00 8.74
C SER A 126 -3.65 11.73 9.21
N MET A 127 -3.74 10.71 8.35
CA MET A 127 -4.34 9.42 8.70
C MET A 127 -3.30 8.37 9.17
N GLY A 128 -2.01 8.74 9.24
CA GLY A 128 -0.91 7.85 9.65
C GLY A 128 -1.09 7.33 11.07
N PRO A 129 -1.21 8.21 12.08
CA PRO A 129 -1.34 7.82 13.48
C PRO A 129 -2.51 6.88 13.76
N VAL A 130 -3.65 7.05 13.08
CA VAL A 130 -4.80 6.13 13.23
C VAL A 130 -4.44 4.71 12.81
N ARG A 131 -3.73 4.54 11.68
CA ARG A 131 -3.29 3.19 11.26
C ARG A 131 -2.30 2.61 12.25
N ASP A 132 -1.36 3.41 12.74
CA ASP A 132 -0.33 2.92 13.64
C ASP A 132 -0.97 2.46 14.96
N ALA A 133 -1.92 3.23 15.50
CA ALA A 133 -2.72 2.83 16.66
C ALA A 133 -3.57 1.58 16.40
N ASP A 134 -4.22 1.48 15.23
CA ASP A 134 -5.02 0.31 14.85
C ASP A 134 -4.13 -0.95 14.75
N VAL A 135 -2.95 -0.87 14.13
CA VAL A 135 -1.97 -1.99 14.06
C VAL A 135 -1.54 -2.44 15.44
N LEU A 136 -1.16 -1.49 16.30
CA LEU A 136 -0.73 -1.81 17.66
C LEU A 136 -1.84 -2.56 18.41
N THR A 137 -3.08 -2.08 18.27
CA THR A 137 -4.24 -2.63 18.98
C THR A 137 -4.66 -4.01 18.47
N THR A 138 -4.64 -4.24 17.15
CA THR A 138 -5.24 -5.45 16.55
C THR A 138 -4.24 -6.50 16.08
N GLU A 139 -2.97 -6.13 15.87
CA GLU A 139 -1.95 -7.01 15.31
C GLU A 139 -0.80 -7.23 16.32
N THR A 140 -0.14 -6.16 16.77
CA THR A 140 1.14 -6.28 17.50
C THR A 140 0.98 -6.60 18.99
N LEU A 141 0.24 -5.78 19.74
CA LEU A 141 0.10 -5.96 21.19
C LEU A 141 -0.68 -7.21 21.60
N PRO A 142 -1.73 -7.65 20.89
CA PRO A 142 -2.39 -8.93 21.20
C PRO A 142 -1.42 -10.11 21.14
N THR A 143 -0.50 -10.12 20.18
CA THR A 143 0.52 -11.16 20.06
C THR A 143 1.45 -11.15 21.29
N LEU A 144 1.93 -9.96 21.70
CA LEU A 144 2.78 -9.81 22.88
C LEU A 144 2.05 -10.17 24.18
N ARG A 145 0.75 -9.87 24.28
CA ARG A 145 -0.08 -10.22 25.45
C ARG A 145 -0.16 -11.72 25.68
N LEU A 146 -0.27 -12.50 24.61
CA LEU A 146 -0.30 -13.96 24.70
C LEU A 146 1.04 -14.54 25.17
N GLU A 147 2.16 -13.93 24.73
CA GLU A 147 3.51 -14.38 25.09
C GLU A 147 3.95 -13.91 26.49
N TYR A 148 3.49 -12.74 26.93
CA TYR A 148 3.88 -12.09 28.18
C TYR A 148 2.65 -11.68 29.01
N PRO A 149 1.90 -12.64 29.59
CA PRO A 149 0.65 -12.37 30.30
C PRO A 149 0.83 -11.63 31.63
N HIS A 150 2.05 -11.56 32.17
CA HIS A 150 2.40 -10.93 33.44
C HIS A 150 2.60 -9.41 33.36
N VAL A 151 2.68 -8.85 32.15
CA VAL A 151 2.76 -7.40 31.94
C VAL A 151 1.44 -6.75 32.37
N ASP A 152 1.50 -5.52 32.91
CA ASP A 152 0.31 -4.72 33.21
C ASP A 152 -0.38 -4.23 31.93
N TRP A 153 -1.17 -5.11 31.33
CA TRP A 153 -1.92 -4.82 30.12
C TRP A 153 -3.07 -3.84 30.34
N ILE A 154 -3.54 -3.65 31.58
CA ILE A 154 -4.61 -2.69 31.90
C ILE A 154 -4.09 -1.26 31.70
N ALA A 155 -2.90 -0.97 32.22
CA ALA A 155 -2.26 0.33 32.05
C ALA A 155 -1.92 0.60 30.57
N VAL A 156 -1.47 -0.43 29.84
CA VAL A 156 -1.22 -0.36 28.39
C VAL A 156 -2.50 -0.06 27.61
N ASP A 157 -3.61 -0.75 27.92
CA ASP A 157 -4.90 -0.55 27.23
C ASP A 157 -5.46 0.84 27.49
N ALA A 158 -5.33 1.36 28.71
CA ALA A 158 -5.73 2.73 29.05
C ALA A 158 -4.92 3.78 28.26
N HIS A 159 -3.59 3.62 28.21
CA HIS A 159 -2.71 4.50 27.43
C HIS A 159 -3.02 4.44 25.93
N LEU A 160 -3.15 3.24 25.36
CA LEU A 160 -3.45 3.05 23.95
C LEU A 160 -4.82 3.60 23.56
N SER A 161 -5.81 3.48 24.44
CA SER A 161 -7.13 4.08 24.24
C SER A 161 -7.04 5.59 24.08
N LYS A 162 -6.22 6.26 24.90
CA LYS A 162 -5.95 7.70 24.76
C LYS A 162 -5.26 8.03 23.44
N VAL A 163 -4.16 7.34 23.11
CA VAL A 163 -3.43 7.53 21.84
C VAL A 163 -4.35 7.35 20.63
N ARG A 164 -5.23 6.35 20.66
CA ARG A 164 -6.19 6.09 19.58
C ARG A 164 -7.23 7.20 19.46
N THR A 165 -7.74 7.72 20.58
CA THR A 165 -8.67 8.84 20.59
C THR A 165 -8.04 10.10 20.02
N ASP A 166 -6.82 10.43 20.43
CA ASP A 166 -6.09 11.61 19.95
C ASP A 166 -5.78 11.48 18.44
N ALA A 167 -5.32 10.31 17.99
CA ALA A 167 -5.07 10.02 16.59
C ALA A 167 -6.35 10.13 15.73
N ARG A 168 -7.48 9.65 16.24
CA ARG A 168 -8.78 9.77 15.57
C ARG A 168 -9.26 11.21 15.50
N ALA A 169 -9.12 11.97 16.58
CA ALA A 169 -9.44 13.40 16.58
C ALA A 169 -8.60 14.17 15.54
N GLN A 170 -7.29 13.89 15.46
CA GLN A 170 -6.42 14.49 14.46
C GLN A 170 -6.83 14.13 13.03
N ALA A 171 -7.13 12.86 12.77
CA ALA A 171 -7.59 12.43 11.46
C ALA A 171 -8.94 13.06 11.12
N ALA A 172 -9.90 13.09 12.06
CA ALA A 172 -11.20 13.70 11.88
C ALA A 172 -11.08 15.19 11.52
N ALA A 173 -10.28 15.96 12.29
CA ALA A 173 -10.03 17.36 12.00
C ALA A 173 -9.42 17.58 10.61
N ALA A 174 -8.51 16.72 10.17
CA ALA A 174 -7.95 16.80 8.82
C ALA A 174 -8.98 16.45 7.74
N LEU A 175 -9.83 15.45 7.98
CA LEU A 175 -10.82 14.95 7.03
C LEU A 175 -12.02 15.90 6.87
N THR A 176 -12.38 16.66 7.89
CA THR A 176 -13.43 17.69 7.84
C THR A 176 -12.90 19.08 7.46
N SER A 177 -11.58 19.24 7.29
CA SER A 177 -10.97 20.53 6.98
C SER A 177 -11.30 21.06 5.58
N ASP A 178 -11.28 22.39 5.42
CA ASP A 178 -11.33 23.05 4.11
C ASP A 178 -10.23 22.56 3.17
N ARG A 179 -9.08 22.17 3.72
CA ARG A 179 -7.96 21.66 2.93
C ARG A 179 -8.30 20.32 2.28
N GLN A 180 -9.01 19.42 2.97
CA GLN A 180 -9.49 18.18 2.39
C GLN A 180 -10.50 18.45 1.27
N ARG A 181 -11.46 19.35 1.50
CA ARG A 181 -12.45 19.74 0.48
C ARG A 181 -11.77 20.33 -0.76
N ALA A 182 -10.81 21.23 -0.54
CA ALA A 182 -10.02 21.83 -1.60
C ALA A 182 -9.20 20.78 -2.36
N LEU A 183 -8.67 19.74 -1.69
CA LEU A 183 -7.98 18.63 -2.34
C LEU A 183 -8.95 17.79 -3.19
N HIS A 184 -10.13 17.46 -2.68
CA HIS A 184 -11.12 16.71 -3.44
C HIS A 184 -11.56 17.48 -4.70
N ALA A 185 -11.87 18.78 -4.56
CA ALA A 185 -12.15 19.67 -5.69
C ALA A 185 -10.97 19.79 -6.65
N LEU A 186 -9.73 19.89 -6.14
CA LEU A 186 -8.51 19.93 -6.94
C LEU A 186 -8.32 18.67 -7.78
N LEU A 187 -8.58 17.48 -7.22
CA LEU A 187 -8.49 16.20 -7.94
C LEU A 187 -9.53 16.14 -9.07
N ARG A 188 -10.76 16.59 -8.80
CA ARG A 188 -11.82 16.63 -9.80
C ARG A 188 -11.48 17.58 -10.94
N ASP A 189 -11.03 18.79 -10.63
CA ASP A 189 -10.60 19.79 -11.61
C ASP A 189 -9.35 19.36 -12.41
N ALA A 190 -8.39 18.73 -11.72
CA ALA A 190 -7.18 18.20 -12.34
C ALA A 190 -7.49 17.19 -13.45
N PHE A 191 -8.48 16.31 -13.21
CA PHE A 191 -8.76 15.16 -14.05
C PHE A 191 -10.10 15.23 -14.80
N GLY A 192 -10.83 16.34 -14.69
CA GLY A 192 -12.09 16.54 -15.39
C GLY A 192 -13.19 15.57 -14.94
N VAL A 193 -13.24 15.25 -13.65
CA VAL A 193 -14.20 14.30 -13.05
C VAL A 193 -15.40 15.05 -12.49
N ARG A 194 -16.61 14.65 -12.91
CA ARG A 194 -17.90 15.23 -12.51
C ARG A 194 -18.48 14.52 -11.28
N ASP A 195 -19.52 15.09 -10.67
CA ASP A 195 -20.19 14.53 -9.47
C ASP A 195 -20.74 13.12 -9.70
N ASN A 196 -21.23 12.85 -10.91
CA ASN A 196 -21.76 11.55 -11.31
C ASN A 196 -20.67 10.51 -11.62
N GLY A 197 -19.41 10.76 -11.26
CA GLY A 197 -18.28 9.85 -11.52
C GLY A 197 -17.81 9.78 -12.99
N THR A 198 -18.50 10.46 -13.91
CA THR A 198 -18.06 10.54 -15.31
C THR A 198 -16.84 11.44 -15.44
N ALA A 199 -15.96 11.12 -16.38
CA ALA A 199 -14.71 11.83 -16.54
C ALA A 199 -14.40 12.13 -18.01
N ASP A 200 -14.00 13.37 -18.28
CA ASP A 200 -13.59 13.82 -19.61
C ASP A 200 -12.13 14.26 -19.61
N ALA A 201 -11.30 13.49 -20.31
CA ALA A 201 -9.89 13.80 -20.47
C ALA A 201 -9.63 15.13 -21.20
N ARG A 202 -10.61 15.66 -21.96
CA ARG A 202 -10.50 16.99 -22.59
C ARG A 202 -10.70 18.13 -21.59
N ALA A 203 -11.50 17.91 -20.54
CA ALA A 203 -11.71 18.85 -19.46
C ALA A 203 -10.58 18.84 -18.40
N ALA A 204 -9.73 17.80 -18.39
CA ALA A 204 -8.67 17.62 -17.40
C ALA A 204 -7.56 18.69 -17.49
N LYS A 205 -7.49 19.57 -16.48
CA LYS A 205 -6.52 20.69 -16.45
C LYS A 205 -5.09 20.25 -16.14
N ALA A 206 -4.89 19.11 -15.48
CA ALA A 206 -3.58 18.62 -15.08
C ALA A 206 -2.78 17.98 -16.22
N LEU A 207 -3.48 17.49 -17.26
CA LEU A 207 -2.85 16.86 -18.41
C LEU A 207 -2.06 17.88 -19.24
N ARG A 208 -0.92 17.42 -19.77
CA ARG A 208 -0.16 18.18 -20.79
C ARG A 208 -0.96 18.24 -22.09
N ARG A 209 -0.72 19.31 -22.86
CA ARG A 209 -1.26 19.43 -24.21
C ARG A 209 -0.75 18.25 -25.06
N PRO A 210 -1.57 17.65 -25.94
CA PRO A 210 -1.15 16.52 -26.77
C PRO A 210 0.15 16.76 -27.56
N SER A 211 0.45 18.01 -27.94
CA SER A 211 1.70 18.38 -28.63
C SER A 211 2.96 18.33 -27.76
N ARG A 212 2.82 18.41 -26.43
CA ARG A 212 3.92 18.40 -25.43
C ARG A 212 3.94 17.11 -24.60
N THR A 213 3.17 16.12 -25.02
CA THR A 213 3.03 14.83 -24.35
C THR A 213 3.97 13.82 -24.99
N PRO A 214 4.79 13.08 -24.21
CA PRO A 214 5.63 12.01 -24.75
C PRO A 214 4.76 10.95 -25.44
N GLY A 215 4.85 10.90 -26.77
CA GLY A 215 4.18 9.93 -27.63
C GLY A 215 2.65 9.91 -27.54
N LYS A 216 1.98 10.41 -28.58
CA LYS A 216 0.51 10.42 -28.67
C LYS A 216 -0.12 9.03 -28.82
N ARG A 217 0.66 8.02 -29.20
CA ARG A 217 0.19 6.67 -29.57
C ARG A 217 0.27 5.71 -28.37
N PRO A 218 -0.60 4.70 -28.27
CA PRO A 218 -0.57 3.70 -27.19
C PRO A 218 0.78 3.01 -26.98
N ARG A 219 1.59 2.88 -28.06
CA ARG A 219 2.98 2.37 -28.00
C ARG A 219 3.88 3.14 -27.04
N ALA A 220 3.65 4.44 -26.85
CA ALA A 220 4.42 5.27 -25.94
C ALA A 220 4.15 4.92 -24.47
N LEU A 221 2.89 4.64 -24.14
CA LEU A 221 2.52 4.15 -22.81
C LEU A 221 3.10 2.77 -22.56
N ALA A 222 3.08 1.88 -23.55
CA ALA A 222 3.74 0.59 -23.45
C ALA A 222 5.24 0.75 -23.19
N LYS A 223 5.96 1.54 -23.99
CA LYS A 223 7.39 1.81 -23.78
C LYS A 223 7.67 2.38 -22.37
N HIS A 224 6.85 3.33 -21.93
CA HIS A 224 6.96 3.91 -20.60
C HIS A 224 6.69 2.90 -19.48
N ALA A 225 5.69 2.02 -19.65
CA ALA A 225 5.40 0.95 -18.71
C ALA A 225 6.61 0.02 -18.54
N HIS A 226 7.28 -0.35 -19.64
CA HIS A 226 8.53 -1.13 -19.59
C HIS A 226 9.62 -0.38 -18.81
N ASN A 227 9.83 0.90 -19.14
CA ASN A 227 10.85 1.72 -18.48
C ASN A 227 10.62 1.82 -16.97
N ILE A 228 9.39 2.11 -16.52
CA ILE A 228 9.07 2.16 -15.09
C ILE A 228 9.30 0.82 -14.42
N LEU A 229 8.79 -0.27 -14.99
CA LEU A 229 8.94 -1.60 -14.38
C LEU A 229 10.41 -1.98 -14.25
N ARG A 230 11.21 -1.70 -15.28
CA ARG A 230 12.67 -1.91 -15.27
C ARG A 230 13.38 -1.02 -14.25
N GLU A 231 13.09 0.27 -14.23
CA GLU A 231 13.67 1.23 -13.27
C GLU A 231 13.37 0.83 -11.83
N ARG A 232 12.10 0.51 -11.53
CA ARG A 232 11.66 0.09 -10.20
C ARG A 232 12.32 -1.22 -9.80
N TYR A 233 12.45 -2.17 -10.72
CA TYR A 233 13.12 -3.44 -10.49
C TYR A 233 14.62 -3.25 -10.20
N ILE A 234 15.34 -2.53 -11.06
CA ILE A 234 16.79 -2.26 -10.88
C ILE A 234 17.04 -1.54 -9.55
N GLY A 235 16.18 -0.59 -9.19
CA GLY A 235 16.29 0.17 -7.94
C GLY A 235 16.18 -0.66 -6.66
N LEU A 236 15.68 -1.91 -6.73
CA LEU A 236 15.62 -2.82 -5.58
C LEU A 236 16.97 -3.52 -5.31
N PHE A 237 17.78 -3.78 -6.34
CA PHE A 237 18.97 -4.63 -6.24
C PHE A 237 20.07 -4.18 -5.29
N PRO A 238 20.38 -2.88 -5.16
CA PRO A 238 21.41 -2.44 -4.21
C PRO A 238 21.07 -2.89 -2.78
N ASP A 239 19.82 -2.67 -2.37
CA ASP A 239 19.35 -2.94 -1.02
C ASP A 239 19.08 -4.44 -0.80
N CYS A 240 18.54 -5.15 -1.80
CA CYS A 240 18.23 -6.59 -1.67
C CYS A 240 19.47 -7.46 -1.41
N ARG A 241 20.65 -7.07 -1.93
CA ARG A 241 21.89 -7.83 -1.75
C ARG A 241 22.50 -7.70 -0.36
N GLN A 242 22.18 -6.63 0.36
CA GLN A 242 22.78 -6.29 1.64
C GLN A 242 21.72 -6.12 2.73
N LEU A 243 20.55 -6.73 2.55
CA LEU A 243 19.37 -6.47 3.39
C LEU A 243 19.67 -6.68 4.89
N ALA A 244 20.46 -7.70 5.24
CA ALA A 244 20.84 -7.99 6.62
C ALA A 244 21.78 -6.93 7.26
N MET A 245 22.39 -6.05 6.45
CA MET A 245 23.27 -4.98 6.89
C MET A 245 22.58 -3.61 6.88
N LEU A 246 21.31 -3.55 6.45
CA LEU A 246 20.58 -2.31 6.38
C LEU A 246 20.11 -1.88 7.77
N ASP A 247 20.30 -0.61 8.09
CA ASP A 247 19.70 0.00 9.26
C ASP A 247 18.18 0.17 9.10
N THR A 248 17.50 0.61 10.16
CA THR A 248 16.06 0.82 10.17
C THR A 248 15.58 1.85 9.12
N GLU A 249 16.34 2.90 8.86
CA GLU A 249 15.99 3.93 7.88
C GLU A 249 16.11 3.39 6.45
N GLN A 250 17.17 2.64 6.18
CA GLN A 250 17.42 1.97 4.91
C GLN A 250 16.38 0.87 4.65
N LEU A 251 16.00 0.09 5.66
CA LEU A 251 14.91 -0.89 5.58
C LEU A 251 13.56 -0.21 5.29
N HIS A 252 13.30 0.94 5.91
CA HIS A 252 12.11 1.75 5.59
C HIS A 252 12.16 2.26 4.14
N ALA A 253 13.31 2.76 3.67
CA ALA A 253 13.49 3.20 2.30
C ALA A 253 13.28 2.06 1.29
N LEU A 254 13.82 0.86 1.56
CA LEU A 254 13.58 -0.34 0.77
C LEU A 254 12.10 -0.70 0.73
N ARG A 255 11.40 -0.68 1.88
CA ARG A 255 9.95 -0.91 1.94
C ARG A 255 9.19 0.08 1.06
N VAL A 256 9.59 1.35 1.04
CA VAL A 256 8.99 2.36 0.14
C VAL A 256 9.25 2.00 -1.33
N LYS A 257 10.46 1.56 -1.70
CA LYS A 257 10.79 1.11 -3.07
C LYS A 257 9.95 -0.11 -3.47
N ILE A 258 9.81 -1.11 -2.60
CA ILE A 258 8.99 -2.31 -2.83
C ILE A 258 7.52 -1.93 -3.03
N LYS A 259 6.98 -1.04 -2.19
CA LYS A 259 5.61 -0.52 -2.36
C LYS A 259 5.43 0.14 -3.73
N LYS A 260 6.39 0.98 -4.15
CA LYS A 260 6.36 1.61 -5.49
C LYS A 260 6.42 0.56 -6.60
N ALA A 261 7.29 -0.45 -6.49
CA ALA A 261 7.40 -1.53 -7.46
C ALA A 261 6.09 -2.32 -7.57
N ARG A 262 5.47 -2.67 -6.43
CA ARG A 262 4.18 -3.38 -6.40
C ARG A 262 3.06 -2.57 -7.04
N TYR A 263 2.88 -1.30 -6.63
CA TYR A 263 1.83 -0.47 -7.20
C TYR A 263 2.03 -0.20 -8.70
N SER A 264 3.29 -0.10 -9.15
CA SER A 264 3.62 0.00 -10.56
C SER A 264 3.24 -1.27 -11.31
N ALA A 265 3.58 -2.45 -10.77
CA ALA A 265 3.20 -3.73 -11.34
C ALA A 265 1.67 -3.88 -11.42
N GLU A 266 0.94 -3.41 -10.40
CA GLU A 266 -0.53 -3.51 -10.33
C GLU A 266 -1.17 -2.65 -11.40
N ALA A 267 -0.80 -1.36 -11.46
CA ALA A 267 -1.32 -0.42 -12.45
C ALA A 267 -0.92 -0.78 -13.89
N LEU A 268 0.25 -1.42 -14.07
CA LEU A 268 0.79 -1.80 -15.38
C LEU A 268 0.53 -3.28 -15.74
N THR A 269 -0.37 -3.93 -15.00
CA THR A 269 -0.87 -5.29 -15.28
C THR A 269 -1.16 -5.56 -16.75
N PRO A 270 -1.78 -4.64 -17.53
CA PRO A 270 -2.06 -4.89 -18.95
C PRO A 270 -0.83 -5.16 -19.83
N TRP A 271 0.36 -4.71 -19.41
CA TRP A 271 1.63 -4.88 -20.13
C TRP A 271 2.51 -6.03 -19.60
N LEU A 272 2.07 -6.72 -18.54
CA LEU A 272 2.75 -7.91 -18.02
C LEU A 272 2.05 -9.19 -18.48
N ARG A 273 2.82 -10.17 -18.95
CA ARG A 273 2.31 -11.52 -19.23
C ARG A 273 2.01 -12.23 -17.90
N LYS A 274 0.90 -12.99 -17.84
CA LYS A 274 0.45 -13.70 -16.62
C LYS A 274 1.57 -14.52 -15.96
N ALA A 275 2.37 -15.21 -16.77
CA ALA A 275 3.46 -16.09 -16.33
C ALA A 275 4.58 -15.38 -15.53
N VAL A 276 4.78 -14.07 -15.74
CA VAL A 276 5.78 -13.27 -14.99
C VAL A 276 5.09 -12.36 -13.99
N ARG A 277 3.90 -11.86 -14.33
CA ARG A 277 3.07 -11.04 -13.44
C ARG A 277 2.84 -11.74 -12.10
N LEU A 278 2.26 -12.95 -12.11
CA LEU A 278 1.88 -13.64 -10.87
C LEU A 278 3.06 -13.82 -9.90
N PRO A 279 4.19 -14.45 -10.28
CA PRO A 279 5.30 -14.62 -9.35
C PRO A 279 5.91 -13.29 -8.91
N TYR A 280 6.04 -12.31 -9.81
CA TYR A 280 6.58 -11.00 -9.44
C TYR A 280 5.71 -10.28 -8.40
N HIS A 281 4.39 -10.29 -8.59
CA HIS A 281 3.44 -9.71 -7.64
C HIS A 281 3.45 -10.41 -6.30
N GLU A 282 3.46 -11.75 -6.31
CA GLU A 282 3.48 -12.56 -5.10
C GLU A 282 4.73 -12.29 -4.28
N THR A 283 5.91 -12.28 -4.91
CA THR A 283 7.17 -11.95 -4.24
C THR A 283 7.14 -10.54 -3.64
N LEU A 284 6.72 -9.53 -4.41
CA LEU A 284 6.63 -8.16 -3.90
C LEU A 284 5.61 -8.02 -2.77
N ARG A 285 4.49 -8.76 -2.82
CA ARG A 285 3.49 -8.79 -1.75
C ARG A 285 4.08 -9.38 -0.48
N THR A 286 4.72 -10.55 -0.58
CA THR A 286 5.37 -11.23 0.55
C THR A 286 6.44 -10.36 1.18
N ALA A 287 7.33 -9.77 0.38
CA ALA A 287 8.35 -8.86 0.89
C ALA A 287 7.75 -7.61 1.55
N GLN A 288 6.69 -7.03 0.97
CA GLN A 288 5.99 -5.89 1.58
C GLN A 288 5.35 -6.25 2.92
N THR A 289 4.75 -7.44 3.04
CA THR A 289 4.15 -7.92 4.30
C THR A 289 5.21 -8.09 5.38
N LEU A 290 6.33 -8.75 5.05
CA LEU A 290 7.42 -8.98 6.00
C LEU A 290 8.08 -7.67 6.47
N LEU A 291 8.41 -6.77 5.55
CA LEU A 291 8.90 -5.43 5.92
C LEU A 291 7.81 -4.58 6.60
N GLY A 292 6.54 -4.91 6.41
CA GLY A 292 5.41 -4.39 7.18
C GLY A 292 5.55 -4.76 8.66
N HIS A 293 5.66 -6.05 8.96
CA HIS A 293 5.83 -6.54 10.33
C HIS A 293 7.06 -5.93 11.02
N LEU A 294 8.17 -5.77 10.29
CA LEU A 294 9.36 -5.07 10.79
C LEU A 294 9.04 -3.63 11.18
N ASN A 295 8.43 -2.87 10.26
CA ASN A 295 8.05 -1.48 10.52
C ASN A 295 7.08 -1.38 11.71
N ASP A 296 6.14 -2.30 11.81
CA ASP A 296 5.14 -2.32 12.87
C ASP A 296 5.79 -2.65 14.23
N ALA A 297 6.80 -3.52 14.24
CA ALA A 297 7.61 -3.78 15.44
C ALA A 297 8.44 -2.57 15.88
N VAL A 298 9.05 -1.84 14.93
CA VAL A 298 9.79 -0.59 15.22
C VAL A 298 8.86 0.50 15.77
N VAL A 299 7.65 0.62 15.21
CA VAL A 299 6.63 1.54 15.73
C VAL A 299 6.19 1.13 17.13
N ALA A 300 6.04 -0.16 17.40
CA ALA A 300 5.71 -0.67 18.72
C ALA A 300 6.82 -0.39 19.74
N GLN A 301 8.09 -0.55 19.40
CA GLN A 301 9.21 -0.21 20.29
C GLN A 301 9.14 1.24 20.74
N ARG A 302 8.95 2.17 19.80
CA ARG A 302 8.79 3.60 20.12
C ARG A 302 7.56 3.85 20.98
N ALA A 303 6.44 3.17 20.70
CA ALA A 303 5.24 3.33 21.52
C ALA A 303 5.45 2.81 22.96
N LEU A 304 6.24 1.76 23.17
CA LEU A 304 6.56 1.24 24.51
C LEU A 304 7.35 2.24 25.37
N GLU A 305 8.10 3.16 24.77
CA GLU A 305 8.86 4.19 25.50
C GLU A 305 7.96 5.12 26.31
N ASP A 306 6.77 5.42 25.76
CA ASP A 306 5.77 6.32 26.36
C ASP A 306 4.74 5.58 27.22
N MET A 307 4.75 4.24 27.24
CA MET A 307 3.77 3.44 27.98
C MET A 307 4.08 3.36 29.49
N PRO A 308 3.04 3.37 30.35
CA PRO A 308 3.17 3.27 31.80
C PRO A 308 3.43 1.83 32.26
N ILE A 309 4.55 1.25 31.83
CA ILE A 309 5.01 -0.10 32.21
C ILE A 309 6.36 -0.01 32.92
N SER A 310 6.67 -1.01 33.75
CA SER A 310 7.98 -1.10 34.41
C SER A 310 9.13 -1.21 33.40
N THR A 311 10.31 -0.75 33.78
CA THR A 311 11.53 -0.83 32.94
C THR A 311 11.83 -2.27 32.52
N GLU A 312 11.70 -3.23 33.45
CA GLU A 312 11.92 -4.66 33.19
C GLU A 312 10.97 -5.23 32.13
N HIS A 313 9.67 -4.91 32.22
CA HIS A 313 8.69 -5.31 31.20
C HIS A 313 8.99 -4.66 29.85
N ARG A 314 9.40 -3.39 29.85
CA ARG A 314 9.76 -2.66 28.62
C ARG A 314 10.96 -3.30 27.92
N GLU A 315 12.01 -3.62 28.66
CA GLU A 315 13.21 -4.29 28.12
C GLU A 315 12.86 -5.67 27.52
N THR A 316 12.04 -6.44 28.25
CA THR A 316 11.57 -7.76 27.81
C THR A 316 10.79 -7.68 26.49
N LEU A 317 9.80 -6.78 26.41
CA LEU A 317 9.00 -6.57 25.21
C LEU A 317 9.83 -6.02 24.04
N THR A 318 10.78 -5.12 24.32
CA THR A 318 11.69 -4.56 23.32
C THR A 318 12.56 -5.65 22.70
N GLY A 319 13.15 -6.53 23.53
CA GLY A 319 13.94 -7.66 23.05
C GLY A 319 13.13 -8.63 22.20
N ARG A 320 11.84 -8.83 22.51
CA ARG A 320 10.95 -9.63 21.67
C ARG A 320 10.70 -8.98 20.30
N LEU A 321 10.48 -7.67 20.29
CA LEU A 321 10.29 -6.88 19.05
C LEU A 321 11.56 -6.88 18.20
N ASP A 322 12.75 -6.83 18.79
CA ASP A 322 14.02 -7.00 18.07
C ASP A 322 14.10 -8.37 17.38
N ALA A 323 13.68 -9.44 18.06
CA ALA A 323 13.61 -10.76 17.45
C ALA A 323 12.63 -10.81 16.26
N ILE A 324 11.50 -10.08 16.32
CA ILE A 324 10.56 -9.94 15.19
C ILE A 324 11.24 -9.21 14.04
N ILE A 325 11.92 -8.10 14.32
CA ILE A 325 12.65 -7.30 13.33
C ILE A 325 13.68 -8.17 12.60
N VAL A 326 14.53 -8.88 13.32
CA VAL A 326 15.56 -9.77 12.74
C VAL A 326 14.94 -10.88 11.90
N ASN A 327 13.89 -11.55 12.41
CA ASN A 327 13.21 -12.63 11.69
C ASN A 327 12.54 -12.12 10.40
N ALA A 328 11.80 -11.01 10.49
CA ALA A 328 11.14 -10.38 9.36
C ALA A 328 12.15 -9.93 8.30
N THR A 329 13.28 -9.37 8.71
CA THR A 329 14.42 -8.98 7.86
C THR A 329 14.95 -10.19 7.09
N SER A 330 15.30 -11.27 7.80
CA SER A 330 15.83 -12.50 7.19
C SER A 330 14.86 -13.12 6.18
N ARG A 331 13.57 -13.22 6.55
CA ARG A 331 12.53 -13.75 5.65
C ARG A 331 12.29 -12.84 4.45
N ALA A 332 12.35 -11.51 4.63
CA ALA A 332 12.19 -10.56 3.53
C ALA A 332 13.35 -10.70 2.53
N ALA A 333 14.59 -10.86 3.02
CA ALA A 333 15.74 -11.16 2.17
C ALA A 333 15.51 -12.44 1.35
N HIS A 334 15.10 -13.53 2.01
CA HIS A 334 14.80 -14.78 1.31
C HIS A 334 13.70 -14.63 0.25
N ALA A 335 12.61 -13.92 0.57
CA ALA A 335 11.55 -13.65 -0.39
C ALA A 335 12.05 -12.86 -1.60
N LEU A 336 12.88 -11.84 -1.39
CA LEU A 336 13.42 -11.01 -2.46
C LEU A 336 14.42 -11.75 -3.36
N CYS A 337 15.10 -12.79 -2.85
CA CYS A 337 15.89 -13.71 -3.68
C CYS A 337 15.05 -14.50 -4.70
N GLN A 338 13.73 -14.61 -4.49
CA GLN A 338 12.82 -15.27 -5.42
C GLN A 338 12.29 -14.34 -6.52
N LEU A 339 12.73 -13.08 -6.56
CA LEU A 339 12.39 -12.19 -7.67
C LEU A 339 12.88 -12.81 -8.99
N PRO A 340 12.08 -12.76 -10.07
CA PRO A 340 12.56 -13.20 -11.38
C PRO A 340 13.79 -12.37 -11.77
N ASP A 341 14.75 -12.94 -12.48
CA ASP A 341 15.89 -12.19 -13.02
C ASP A 341 15.44 -11.10 -14.01
N ALA A 342 16.32 -10.12 -14.26
CA ALA A 342 16.00 -8.95 -15.09
C ALA A 342 15.53 -9.34 -16.49
N HIS A 343 16.20 -10.34 -17.10
CA HIS A 343 15.87 -10.81 -18.43
C HIS A 343 14.54 -11.55 -18.48
N ARG A 344 14.20 -12.31 -17.43
CA ARG A 344 12.90 -12.97 -17.28
C ARG A 344 11.79 -11.95 -17.09
N LEU A 345 12.03 -10.89 -16.31
CA LEU A 345 11.08 -9.79 -16.16
C LEU A 345 10.85 -9.10 -17.52
N GLU A 346 11.91 -8.72 -18.23
CA GLU A 346 11.86 -8.05 -19.53
C GLU A 346 11.16 -8.91 -20.61
N ARG A 347 11.50 -10.20 -20.73
CA ARG A 347 10.80 -11.14 -21.64
C ARG A 347 9.31 -11.33 -21.27
N GLY A 348 9.00 -11.18 -20.00
CA GLY A 348 7.64 -11.20 -19.45
C GLY A 348 6.81 -9.98 -19.81
N MET A 349 7.43 -8.89 -20.26
CA MET A 349 6.70 -7.70 -20.68
C MET A 349 6.18 -7.88 -22.11
N ARG A 350 4.99 -7.33 -22.39
CA ARG A 350 4.36 -7.39 -23.71
C ARG A 350 4.94 -6.28 -24.58
N LYS A 351 5.55 -6.64 -25.71
CA LYS A 351 6.06 -5.68 -26.71
C LYS A 351 5.02 -4.62 -27.08
N ALA A 352 5.50 -3.40 -27.26
CA ALA A 352 4.72 -2.19 -27.53
C ALA A 352 3.95 -2.20 -28.85
#